data_AF-A0A0B7HBK6-F1
#
_entry.id   AF-A0A0B7HBK6-F1
#
_cell.length_a   1.000
_cell.length_b   1.000
_cell.length_c   1.000
_cell.angle_alpha   90.00
_cell.angle_beta   90.00
_cell.angle_gamma   90.00
#
_symmetry.space_group_name_H-M   'P 1'
#
loop_
_entity.id
_entity.type
_entity.pdbx_description
1 polymer ?
#
loop_
_entity_poly.entity_id
_entity_poly.type
_entity_poly.pdbx_seq_one_letter_code
_entity_poly.pdbx_strand_id
1 'polypeptide(L)'
;MKKMKLLVAALLLVGCSKDNANSEGENHQSFVYPKKVVQTYTQKDYEAGKEVVNNYRKEEENQIENDKILATTQTIFKNGKKHEATKIIFFYENDLLKNLVITDLESGKQTFKGTFSYQDGKLIEKTEERSNKGETNIITYTYTYEGDKLVKKEEKITETRKRVTDFTYLSDNEIKEVEGIVATDGGPVPPSDEKTYTLDAQKRVIKSVVNNNSVYEYQYDDKKNILHVAWSLKIFPDYFIDVERMKNNLVHTKLIVDNKEMETTQYNYQYHSNGYPVRVVKDLKRHNESSPETSITEYTY
;
A
#
# COMPACT_ATOMS: atom_id res chain seq x y z
N MET A 1 30.85 -62.80 24.57
CA MET A 1 32.25 -62.34 24.59
C MET A 1 32.30 -60.87 24.18
N LYS A 2 32.90 -60.05 25.05
CA LYS A 2 33.11 -58.61 24.91
C LYS A 2 33.95 -58.29 23.67
N LYS A 3 33.58 -57.26 22.90
CA LYS A 3 34.55 -56.43 22.18
C LYS A 3 34.18 -54.96 22.38
N MET A 4 34.90 -54.33 23.30
CA MET A 4 35.00 -52.88 23.40
C MET A 4 36.45 -52.54 23.79
N LYS A 5 37.10 -51.74 22.95
CA LYS A 5 37.87 -50.51 23.24
C LYS A 5 38.66 -50.15 21.97
N LEU A 6 38.41 -48.97 21.36
CA LEU A 6 39.07 -47.67 21.61
C LEU A 6 40.53 -47.70 21.09
N LEU A 7 41.15 -46.69 20.46
CA LEU A 7 40.94 -45.27 20.21
C LEU A 7 42.04 -44.89 19.19
N VAL A 8 41.81 -44.00 18.23
CA VAL A 8 42.88 -43.09 17.78
C VAL A 8 42.27 -41.71 17.58
N ALA A 9 42.82 -40.77 18.33
CA ALA A 9 42.51 -39.35 18.31
C ALA A 9 43.28 -38.66 17.16
N ALA A 10 42.71 -37.59 16.62
CA ALA A 10 43.45 -36.53 15.95
C ALA A 10 42.96 -35.18 16.48
N LEU A 11 43.91 -34.44 17.07
CA LEU A 11 43.71 -33.13 17.69
C LEU A 11 43.50 -32.03 16.65
N LEU A 12 42.79 -31.01 17.13
CA LEU A 12 42.54 -29.69 16.56
C LEU A 12 43.81 -28.91 16.18
N LEU A 13 43.71 -28.13 15.09
CA LEU A 13 44.36 -26.82 15.03
C LEU A 13 43.30 -25.74 14.84
N VAL A 14 43.28 -24.85 15.82
CA VAL A 14 42.52 -23.61 15.93
C VAL A 14 43.16 -22.59 14.98
N GLY A 15 42.37 -22.04 14.06
CA GLY A 15 42.68 -20.82 13.32
C GLY A 15 41.67 -19.75 13.70
N CYS A 16 42.04 -18.88 14.65
CA CYS A 16 41.31 -17.66 14.94
C CYS A 16 41.47 -16.68 13.77
N SER A 17 40.41 -16.42 13.00
CA SER A 17 40.19 -15.07 12.47
C SER A 17 39.06 -14.44 13.29
N LYS A 18 39.35 -13.26 13.77
CA LYS A 18 38.56 -12.50 14.73
C LYS A 18 37.62 -11.61 13.93
N ASP A 19 36.53 -12.18 13.43
CA ASP A 19 35.44 -11.38 12.87
C ASP A 19 34.44 -11.09 13.99
N ASN A 20 34.55 -9.88 14.54
CA ASN A 20 33.49 -9.27 15.34
C ASN A 20 32.31 -8.98 14.41
N ALA A 21 31.56 -10.01 14.03
CA ALA A 21 30.23 -9.87 13.49
C ALA A 21 29.26 -9.89 14.68
N ASN A 22 29.01 -8.72 15.25
CA ASN A 22 27.69 -8.45 15.84
C ASN A 22 26.69 -8.35 14.68
N SER A 23 26.36 -9.47 14.07
CA SER A 23 25.07 -9.62 13.40
C SER A 23 24.17 -10.28 14.42
N GLU A 24 23.54 -9.45 15.26
CA GLU A 24 22.26 -9.83 15.84
C GLU A 24 21.39 -10.28 14.66
N GLY A 25 21.10 -11.58 14.60
CA GLY A 25 20.22 -12.12 13.58
C GLY A 25 18.90 -11.39 13.72
N GLU A 26 18.60 -10.51 12.75
CA GLU A 26 17.25 -9.99 12.58
C GLU A 26 16.35 -11.21 12.44
N ASN A 27 15.62 -11.47 13.51
CA ASN A 27 14.60 -12.49 13.56
C ASN A 27 13.49 -11.98 12.64
N HIS A 28 13.63 -12.22 11.34
CA HIS A 28 12.64 -11.88 10.33
C HIS A 28 11.40 -12.71 10.62
N GLN A 29 10.56 -12.23 11.52
CA GLN A 29 9.24 -12.78 11.72
C GLN A 29 8.51 -12.58 10.40
N SER A 30 8.27 -13.68 9.68
CA SER A 30 7.64 -13.62 8.35
C SER A 30 6.30 -12.90 8.46
N PHE A 31 6.06 -11.99 7.52
CA PHE A 31 4.79 -11.29 7.46
C PHE A 31 3.67 -12.31 7.21
N VAL A 32 2.58 -12.23 7.97
CA VAL A 32 1.46 -13.17 7.81
C VAL A 32 0.40 -12.54 6.94
N TYR A 33 0.29 -13.01 5.69
CA TYR A 33 -0.78 -12.58 4.78
C TYR A 33 -2.12 -13.22 5.17
N PRO A 34 -3.23 -12.46 5.13
CA PRO A 34 -4.54 -13.04 5.31
C PRO A 34 -4.88 -13.90 4.10
N LYS A 35 -5.32 -15.14 4.33
CA LYS A 35 -5.88 -16.01 3.28
C LYS A 35 -7.21 -15.48 2.75
N LYS A 36 -7.99 -14.82 3.60
CA LYS A 36 -9.28 -14.24 3.22
C LYS A 36 -9.51 -12.88 3.87
N VAL A 37 -10.02 -11.95 3.09
CA VAL A 37 -10.45 -10.62 3.56
C VAL A 37 -11.90 -10.41 3.14
N VAL A 38 -12.75 -10.00 4.08
CA VAL A 38 -14.16 -9.68 3.78
C VAL A 38 -14.41 -8.25 4.23
N GLN A 39 -14.84 -7.39 3.30
CA GLN A 39 -15.25 -6.03 3.60
C GLN A 39 -16.75 -5.88 3.35
N THR A 40 -17.48 -5.31 4.30
CA THR A 40 -18.89 -4.91 4.15
C THR A 40 -19.04 -3.41 4.34
N TYR A 41 -19.81 -2.78 3.46
CA TYR A 41 -20.04 -1.34 3.49
C TYR A 41 -21.33 -0.98 2.74
N THR A 42 -21.85 0.21 3.01
CA THR A 42 -22.96 0.81 2.25
C THR A 42 -22.44 1.87 1.30
N GLN A 43 -23.02 1.97 0.12
CA GLN A 43 -22.71 3.03 -0.84
C GLN A 43 -24.01 3.56 -1.45
N LYS A 44 -24.05 4.87 -1.70
CA LYS A 44 -25.10 5.52 -2.48
C LYS A 44 -24.75 5.44 -3.96
N ASP A 45 -25.60 4.80 -4.74
CA ASP A 45 -25.48 4.70 -6.19
C ASP A 45 -26.62 5.46 -6.87
N TYR A 46 -26.43 5.77 -8.16
CA TYR A 46 -27.49 6.27 -9.03
C TYR A 46 -27.97 5.17 -9.98
N GLU A 47 -29.19 4.71 -9.79
CA GLU A 47 -29.83 3.68 -10.62
C GLU A 47 -31.10 4.24 -11.25
N ALA A 48 -31.19 4.16 -12.59
CA ALA A 48 -32.31 4.71 -13.36
C ALA A 48 -32.67 6.17 -12.99
N GLY A 49 -31.64 6.99 -12.72
CA GLY A 49 -31.79 8.40 -12.36
C GLY A 49 -32.23 8.66 -10.90
N LYS A 50 -32.24 7.65 -10.03
CA LYS A 50 -32.57 7.79 -8.61
C LYS A 50 -31.43 7.34 -7.73
N GLU A 51 -31.24 8.02 -6.61
CA GLU A 51 -30.30 7.61 -5.56
C GLU A 51 -30.84 6.38 -4.84
N VAL A 52 -30.01 5.33 -4.73
CA VAL A 52 -30.32 4.08 -4.04
C VAL A 52 -29.15 3.74 -3.12
N VAL A 53 -29.45 3.39 -1.87
CA VAL A 53 -28.45 2.89 -0.93
C VAL A 53 -28.31 1.39 -1.11
N ASN A 54 -27.11 0.95 -1.49
CA ASN A 54 -26.80 -0.44 -1.74
C ASN A 54 -25.83 -0.99 -0.70
N ASN A 55 -26.04 -2.25 -0.33
CA ASN A 55 -25.14 -2.99 0.54
C ASN A 55 -24.12 -3.74 -0.31
N TYR A 56 -22.85 -3.48 -0.05
CA TYR A 56 -21.74 -4.14 -0.74
C TYR A 56 -21.02 -5.09 0.22
N ARG A 57 -20.63 -6.23 -0.34
CA ARG A 57 -19.71 -7.16 0.31
C ARG A 57 -18.62 -7.54 -0.69
N LYS A 58 -17.39 -7.18 -0.37
CA LYS A 58 -16.20 -7.57 -1.13
C LYS A 58 -15.52 -8.73 -0.42
N GLU A 59 -15.30 -9.83 -1.11
CA GLU A 59 -14.49 -10.94 -0.64
C GLU A 59 -13.20 -11.01 -1.44
N GLU A 60 -12.07 -11.16 -0.75
CA GLU A 60 -10.78 -11.43 -1.35
C GLU A 60 -10.24 -12.75 -0.81
N GLU A 61 -9.78 -13.62 -1.69
CA GLU A 61 -9.17 -14.91 -1.34
C GLU A 61 -7.78 -15.00 -1.96
N ASN A 62 -6.76 -15.10 -1.11
CA ASN A 62 -5.34 -15.09 -1.48
C ASN A 62 -4.79 -16.52 -1.57
N GLN A 63 -4.16 -16.83 -2.69
CA GLN A 63 -3.31 -18.01 -2.86
C GLN A 63 -1.89 -17.62 -2.47
N ILE A 64 -1.41 -18.15 -1.35
CA ILE A 64 -0.12 -17.79 -0.75
C ILE A 64 0.80 -19.01 -0.78
N GLU A 65 2.02 -18.82 -1.29
CA GLU A 65 3.07 -19.83 -1.29
C GLU A 65 4.41 -19.15 -0.99
N ASN A 66 5.24 -19.75 -0.12
CA ASN A 66 6.56 -19.23 0.25
C ASN A 66 6.54 -17.72 0.60
N ASP A 67 5.60 -17.33 1.46
CA ASP A 67 5.37 -15.95 1.91
C ASP A 67 5.07 -14.93 0.78
N LYS A 68 4.58 -15.39 -0.37
CA LYS A 68 4.17 -14.55 -1.51
C LYS A 68 2.73 -14.81 -1.89
N ILE A 69 1.99 -13.75 -2.21
CA ILE A 69 0.66 -13.86 -2.81
C ILE A 69 0.87 -14.15 -4.30
N LEU A 70 0.53 -15.35 -4.76
CA LEU A 70 0.62 -15.73 -6.17
C LEU A 70 -0.62 -15.32 -6.96
N ALA A 71 -1.78 -15.34 -6.30
CA ALA A 71 -3.03 -14.88 -6.88
C ALA A 71 -4.01 -14.39 -5.82
N THR A 72 -4.89 -13.48 -6.23
CA THR A 72 -6.03 -13.04 -5.42
C THR A 72 -7.30 -13.15 -6.27
N THR A 73 -8.33 -13.80 -5.76
CA THR A 73 -9.67 -13.73 -6.34
C THR A 73 -10.48 -12.70 -5.56
N GLN A 74 -11.03 -11.70 -6.23
CA GLN A 74 -11.94 -10.74 -5.63
C GLN A 74 -13.36 -10.98 -6.15
N THR A 75 -14.34 -11.09 -5.26
CA THR A 75 -15.77 -11.18 -5.62
C THR A 75 -16.53 -10.07 -4.92
N ILE A 76 -17.28 -9.29 -5.70
CA ILE A 76 -18.13 -8.22 -5.19
C ILE A 76 -19.58 -8.69 -5.24
N PHE A 77 -20.28 -8.55 -4.13
CA PHE A 77 -21.71 -8.77 -4.01
C PHE A 77 -22.40 -7.42 -3.79
N LYS A 78 -23.47 -7.19 -4.53
CA LYS A 78 -24.37 -6.04 -4.39
C LYS A 78 -25.74 -6.54 -3.94
N ASN A 79 -26.20 -6.07 -2.79
CA ASN A 79 -27.45 -6.50 -2.16
C ASN A 79 -27.58 -8.04 -2.07
N GLY A 80 -26.49 -8.70 -1.69
CA GLY A 80 -26.42 -10.16 -1.53
C GLY A 80 -26.30 -10.95 -2.84
N LYS A 81 -26.36 -10.31 -4.01
CA LYS A 81 -26.19 -10.96 -5.31
C LYS A 81 -24.77 -10.73 -5.82
N LYS A 82 -24.15 -11.78 -6.38
CA LYS A 82 -22.85 -11.64 -7.06
C LYS A 82 -22.99 -10.60 -8.16
N HIS A 83 -22.12 -9.60 -8.12
CA HIS A 83 -22.12 -8.47 -9.04
C HIS A 83 -20.92 -8.53 -9.99
N GLU A 84 -19.72 -8.76 -9.45
CA GLU A 84 -18.48 -8.79 -10.22
C GLU A 84 -17.52 -9.83 -9.61
N ALA A 85 -16.62 -10.36 -10.43
CA ALA A 85 -15.51 -11.17 -9.93
C ALA A 85 -14.26 -11.00 -10.79
N THR A 86 -13.13 -10.78 -10.15
CA THR A 86 -11.84 -10.60 -10.81
C THR A 86 -10.79 -11.53 -10.21
N LYS A 87 -9.79 -11.87 -11.02
CA LYS A 87 -8.61 -12.60 -10.56
C LYS A 87 -7.36 -11.78 -10.86
N ILE A 88 -6.54 -11.61 -9.86
CA ILE A 88 -5.23 -10.97 -9.92
C ILE A 88 -4.19 -12.08 -9.86
N ILE A 89 -3.22 -12.08 -10.78
CA ILE A 89 -2.09 -13.00 -10.77
C ILE A 89 -0.81 -12.19 -10.68
N PHE A 90 0.08 -12.57 -9.76
CA PHE A 90 1.33 -11.89 -9.48
C PHE A 90 2.51 -12.72 -10.00
N PHE A 91 3.41 -12.07 -10.74
CA PHE A 91 4.58 -12.70 -11.31
C PHE A 91 5.84 -12.06 -10.71
N TYR A 92 6.60 -12.86 -9.98
CA TYR A 92 7.81 -12.42 -9.30
C TYR A 92 9.06 -12.89 -10.04
N GLU A 93 10.10 -12.08 -9.98
CA GLU A 93 11.48 -12.51 -10.20
C GLU A 93 12.23 -12.31 -8.89
N ASN A 94 12.66 -13.42 -8.28
CA ASN A 94 13.13 -13.44 -6.89
C ASN A 94 12.07 -12.81 -5.96
N ASP A 95 12.42 -11.78 -5.19
CA ASP A 95 11.51 -11.08 -4.25
C ASP A 95 10.96 -9.76 -4.81
N LEU A 96 11.05 -9.55 -6.13
CA LEU A 96 10.55 -8.36 -6.80
C LEU A 96 9.34 -8.73 -7.68
N LEU A 97 8.24 -8.01 -7.52
CA LEU A 97 7.08 -8.17 -8.39
C LEU A 97 7.43 -7.62 -9.77
N LYS A 98 7.49 -8.46 -10.80
CA LYS A 98 7.79 -8.02 -12.17
C LYS A 98 6.56 -7.64 -12.95
N ASN A 99 5.51 -8.44 -12.80
CA ASN A 99 4.25 -8.19 -13.49
C ASN A 99 3.07 -8.56 -12.59
N LEU A 100 1.93 -7.93 -12.85
CA LEU A 100 0.65 -8.43 -12.38
C LEU A 100 -0.39 -8.33 -13.50
N VAL A 101 -1.34 -9.24 -13.51
CA VAL A 101 -2.44 -9.26 -14.49
C VAL A 101 -3.76 -9.35 -13.73
N ILE A 102 -4.74 -8.54 -14.13
CA ILE A 102 -6.11 -8.63 -13.65
C ILE A 102 -7.01 -9.10 -14.78
N THR A 103 -7.78 -10.14 -14.51
CA THR A 103 -8.74 -10.74 -15.43
C THR A 103 -10.13 -10.62 -14.83
N ASP A 104 -11.08 -10.13 -15.61
CA ASP A 104 -12.50 -10.24 -15.30
C ASP A 104 -12.94 -11.70 -15.49
N LEU A 105 -13.47 -12.31 -14.43
CA LEU A 105 -13.79 -13.74 -14.44
C LEU A 105 -15.09 -14.07 -15.17
N GLU A 106 -15.96 -13.09 -15.40
CA GLU A 106 -17.19 -13.31 -16.16
C GLU A 106 -16.92 -13.35 -17.67
N SER A 107 -16.18 -12.37 -18.19
CA SER A 107 -15.82 -12.28 -19.61
C SER A 107 -14.55 -13.04 -19.99
N GLY A 108 -13.72 -13.40 -19.00
CA GLY A 108 -12.40 -14.00 -19.21
C GLY A 108 -11.35 -13.03 -19.78
N LYS A 109 -11.68 -11.74 -19.90
CA LYS A 109 -10.80 -10.74 -20.52
C LYS A 109 -9.82 -10.17 -19.51
N GLN A 110 -8.58 -9.98 -19.94
CA GLN A 110 -7.63 -9.15 -19.21
C GLN A 110 -8.11 -7.69 -19.22
N THR A 111 -8.23 -7.09 -18.05
CA THR A 111 -8.65 -5.70 -17.86
C THR A 111 -7.48 -4.81 -17.43
N PHE A 112 -6.43 -5.40 -16.85
CA PHE A 112 -5.24 -4.68 -16.42
C PHE A 112 -3.98 -5.54 -16.55
N LYS A 113 -2.86 -4.89 -16.88
CA LYS A 113 -1.51 -5.43 -16.71
C LYS A 113 -0.58 -4.36 -16.14
N GLY A 114 0.11 -4.71 -15.06
CA GLY A 114 1.16 -3.90 -14.46
C GLY A 114 2.53 -4.50 -14.77
N THR A 115 3.50 -3.68 -15.16
CA THR A 115 4.90 -4.08 -15.36
C THR A 115 5.79 -3.19 -14.48
N PHE A 116 6.78 -3.77 -13.81
CA PHE A 116 7.63 -3.08 -12.83
C PHE A 116 9.12 -3.32 -13.13
N SER A 117 9.87 -2.22 -13.24
CA SER A 117 11.29 -2.21 -13.55
C SER A 117 12.10 -1.66 -12.38
N TYR A 118 13.19 -2.35 -12.05
CA TYR A 118 14.00 -2.05 -10.88
C TYR A 118 15.46 -1.85 -11.26
N GLN A 119 16.13 -0.96 -10.53
CA GLN A 119 17.57 -0.81 -10.52
C GLN A 119 18.04 -0.79 -9.07
N ASP A 120 19.02 -1.62 -8.74
CA ASP A 120 19.57 -1.75 -7.38
C ASP A 120 18.47 -1.98 -6.31
N GLY A 121 17.43 -2.73 -6.68
CA GLY A 121 16.28 -3.05 -5.80
C GLY A 121 15.23 -1.94 -5.66
N LYS A 122 15.45 -0.76 -6.25
CA LYS A 122 14.51 0.38 -6.25
C LYS A 122 13.67 0.39 -7.53
N LEU A 123 12.38 0.68 -7.42
CA LEU A 123 11.50 0.82 -8.58
C LEU A 123 11.85 2.10 -9.32
N ILE A 124 12.28 1.98 -10.57
CA ILE A 124 12.63 3.14 -11.42
C ILE A 124 11.52 3.46 -12.42
N GLU A 125 10.72 2.47 -12.78
CA GLU A 125 9.61 2.63 -13.73
C GLU A 125 8.52 1.60 -13.45
N LYS A 126 7.26 1.99 -13.63
CA LYS A 126 6.15 1.05 -13.80
C LYS A 126 5.24 1.47 -14.93
N THR A 127 4.60 0.49 -15.56
CA THR A 127 3.58 0.72 -16.61
C THR A 127 2.28 0.06 -16.20
N GLU A 128 1.17 0.76 -16.38
CA GLU A 128 -0.18 0.29 -16.16
C GLU A 128 -0.95 0.29 -17.48
N GLU A 129 -1.16 -0.89 -18.05
CA GLU A 129 -2.00 -1.10 -19.23
C GLU A 129 -3.43 -1.41 -18.76
N ARG A 130 -4.40 -0.56 -19.12
CA ARG A 130 -5.82 -0.69 -18.76
C ARG A 130 -6.64 -0.90 -20.02
N SER A 131 -7.37 -2.02 -20.09
CA SER A 131 -8.22 -2.36 -21.22
C SER A 131 -9.69 -2.20 -20.85
N ASN A 132 -10.41 -1.34 -21.58
CA ASN A 132 -11.85 -1.12 -21.41
C ASN A 132 -12.55 -1.10 -22.78
N LYS A 133 -13.55 -1.98 -22.96
CA LYS A 133 -14.40 -2.02 -24.17
C LYS A 133 -13.66 -1.98 -25.53
N GLY A 134 -12.44 -2.52 -25.59
CA GLY A 134 -11.65 -2.63 -26.82
C GLY A 134 -10.56 -1.55 -26.98
N GLU A 135 -10.54 -0.53 -26.12
CA GLU A 135 -9.45 0.44 -26.04
C GLU A 135 -8.45 0.04 -24.95
N THR A 136 -7.17 0.26 -25.22
CA THR A 136 -6.10 0.07 -24.22
C THR A 136 -5.41 1.40 -23.97
N ASN A 137 -5.45 1.84 -22.71
CA ASN A 137 -4.70 3.00 -22.24
C ASN A 137 -3.47 2.53 -21.48
N ILE A 138 -2.33 3.17 -21.71
CA ILE A 138 -1.06 2.85 -21.06
C ILE A 138 -0.57 4.08 -20.31
N ILE A 139 -0.44 3.96 -19.00
CA ILE A 139 0.13 5.00 -18.14
C ILE A 139 1.50 4.54 -17.69
N THR A 140 2.52 5.38 -17.85
CA THR A 140 3.89 5.09 -17.42
C THR A 140 4.28 6.02 -16.29
N TYR A 141 4.89 5.45 -15.25
CA TYR A 141 5.40 6.16 -14.10
C TYR A 141 6.91 5.98 -14.03
N THR A 142 7.64 7.06 -13.78
CA THR A 142 9.09 7.03 -13.54
C THR A 142 9.42 7.64 -12.19
N TYR A 143 10.49 7.13 -11.59
CA TYR A 143 10.87 7.46 -10.22
C TYR A 143 12.36 7.80 -10.16
N THR A 144 12.67 8.96 -9.61
CA THR A 144 14.04 9.45 -9.45
C THR A 144 14.39 9.54 -7.99
N TYR A 145 15.59 9.06 -7.64
CA TYR A 145 16.09 8.98 -6.28
C TYR A 145 17.40 9.77 -6.12
N GLU A 146 17.59 10.35 -4.94
CA GLU A 146 18.87 10.84 -4.46
C GLU A 146 19.29 9.99 -3.25
N GLY A 147 20.28 9.12 -3.43
CA GLY A 147 20.58 8.07 -2.46
C GLY A 147 19.35 7.16 -2.29
N ASP A 148 18.87 7.03 -1.05
CA ASP A 148 17.69 6.19 -0.71
C ASP A 148 16.36 6.95 -0.70
N LYS A 149 16.37 8.26 -0.96
CA LYS A 149 15.17 9.10 -0.93
C LYS A 149 14.59 9.25 -2.32
N LEU A 150 13.30 8.98 -2.48
CA LEU A 150 12.56 9.36 -3.68
C LEU A 150 12.44 10.89 -3.69
N VAL A 151 12.90 11.52 -4.76
CA VAL A 151 12.86 12.99 -4.92
C VAL A 151 11.88 13.43 -5.99
N LYS A 152 11.52 12.54 -6.92
CA LYS A 152 10.62 12.87 -8.01
C LYS A 152 9.86 11.65 -8.53
N LYS A 153 8.59 11.86 -8.87
CA LYS A 153 7.73 10.91 -9.56
C LYS A 153 7.13 11.62 -10.78
N GLU A 154 7.12 10.94 -11.92
CA GLU A 154 6.49 11.47 -13.13
C GLU A 154 5.50 10.44 -13.67
N GLU A 155 4.28 10.88 -13.97
CA GLU A 155 3.22 10.07 -14.58
C GLU A 155 2.94 10.62 -15.99
N LYS A 156 3.24 9.83 -17.03
CA LYS A 156 2.89 10.16 -18.41
C LYS A 156 1.39 9.91 -18.63
N ILE A 157 0.61 10.99 -18.66
CA ILE A 157 -0.86 10.95 -18.82
C ILE A 157 -1.22 10.83 -20.30
N THR A 158 -0.53 11.60 -21.16
CA THR A 158 -0.66 11.55 -22.61
C THR A 158 0.71 11.69 -23.27
N GLU A 159 0.78 11.63 -24.60
CA GLU A 159 2.00 11.96 -25.34
C GLU A 159 2.49 13.39 -25.11
N THR A 160 1.60 14.32 -24.73
CA THR A 160 1.91 15.74 -24.62
C THR A 160 1.92 16.27 -23.19
N ARG A 161 1.40 15.51 -22.21
CA ARG A 161 1.27 15.93 -20.81
C ARG A 161 1.75 14.86 -19.84
N LYS A 162 2.43 15.30 -18.80
CA LYS A 162 2.79 14.46 -17.65
C LYS A 162 2.47 15.17 -16.34
N ARG A 163 2.07 14.42 -15.32
CA ARG A 163 2.04 14.91 -13.94
C ARG A 163 3.42 14.69 -13.34
N VAL A 164 3.93 15.71 -12.66
CA VAL A 164 5.20 15.66 -11.94
C VAL A 164 4.92 15.95 -10.49
N THR A 165 5.47 15.10 -9.62
CA THR A 165 5.44 15.25 -8.18
C THR A 165 6.88 15.32 -7.69
N ASP A 166 7.29 16.45 -7.13
CA ASP A 166 8.61 16.66 -6.53
C ASP A 166 8.52 16.58 -5.00
N PHE A 167 9.48 15.89 -4.39
CA PHE A 167 9.58 15.70 -2.95
C PHE A 167 10.84 16.40 -2.41
N THR A 168 10.65 17.34 -1.50
CA THR A 168 11.72 18.05 -0.80
C THR A 168 11.72 17.69 0.68
N TYR A 169 12.86 17.28 1.21
CA TYR A 169 13.03 16.91 2.62
C TYR A 169 13.54 18.12 3.40
N LEU A 170 12.64 18.90 3.98
CA LEU A 170 12.95 20.17 4.65
C LEU A 170 13.73 19.96 5.95
N SER A 171 13.44 18.86 6.65
CA SER A 171 14.17 18.40 7.82
C SER A 171 14.02 16.89 7.98
N ASP A 172 14.56 16.31 9.06
CA ASP A 172 14.36 14.90 9.38
C ASP A 172 12.89 14.52 9.57
N ASN A 173 12.04 15.47 9.97
CA ASN A 173 10.65 15.21 10.34
C ASN A 173 9.66 16.01 9.49
N GLU A 174 10.10 16.57 8.37
CA GLU A 174 9.24 17.39 7.51
C GLU A 174 9.56 17.17 6.03
N ILE A 175 8.51 16.87 5.26
CA ILE A 175 8.58 16.63 3.82
C ILE A 175 7.59 17.57 3.13
N LYS A 176 8.01 18.18 2.03
CA LYS A 176 7.17 18.97 1.14
C LYS A 176 7.01 18.22 -0.18
N GLU A 177 5.76 18.10 -0.62
CA GLU A 177 5.35 17.57 -1.91
C GLU A 177 4.78 18.71 -2.74
N VAL A 178 5.20 18.79 -4.00
CA VAL A 178 4.66 19.73 -4.98
C VAL A 178 4.24 18.94 -6.21
N GLU A 179 2.97 19.03 -6.57
CA GLU A 179 2.42 18.40 -7.77
C GLU A 179 2.01 19.45 -8.81
N GLY A 180 2.28 19.14 -10.09
CA GLY A 180 1.79 19.92 -11.22
C GLY A 180 1.69 19.11 -12.51
N ILE A 181 0.86 19.58 -13.46
CA ILE A 181 0.74 18.99 -14.79
C ILE A 181 1.59 19.77 -15.78
N VAL A 182 2.66 19.17 -16.27
CA VAL A 182 3.59 19.79 -17.22
C VAL A 182 3.41 19.30 -18.64
N ALA A 183 3.67 20.19 -19.60
CA ALA A 183 3.86 19.78 -20.98
C ALA A 183 5.13 18.95 -21.10
N THR A 184 5.09 17.87 -21.87
CA THR A 184 6.22 16.94 -22.04
C THR A 184 7.45 17.61 -22.68
N ASP A 185 7.27 18.72 -23.40
CA ASP A 185 8.30 19.53 -24.05
C ASP A 185 8.95 20.60 -23.14
N GLY A 186 8.56 20.67 -21.86
CA GLY A 186 9.22 21.52 -20.87
C GLY A 186 8.70 22.95 -20.76
N GLY A 187 7.51 23.26 -21.29
CA GLY A 187 6.85 24.55 -21.06
C GLY A 187 6.61 24.85 -19.56
N PRO A 188 6.59 26.14 -19.14
CA PRO A 188 6.46 26.51 -17.74
C PRO A 188 5.07 26.16 -17.21
N VAL A 189 5.04 25.60 -15.99
CA VAL A 189 3.82 25.15 -15.33
C VAL A 189 3.81 25.67 -13.90
N PRO A 190 2.73 26.33 -13.47
CA PRO A 190 2.55 26.67 -12.07
C PRO A 190 2.26 25.38 -11.26
N PRO A 191 2.80 25.23 -10.04
CA PRO A 191 2.40 24.15 -9.15
C PRO A 191 0.89 24.24 -8.90
N SER A 192 0.18 23.12 -9.00
CA SER A 192 -1.27 23.10 -8.77
C SER A 192 -1.63 22.72 -7.35
N ASP A 193 -0.81 21.91 -6.68
CA ASP A 193 -1.01 21.53 -5.28
C ASP A 193 0.32 21.42 -4.53
N GLU A 194 0.37 22.06 -3.37
CA GLU A 194 1.47 21.95 -2.41
C GLU A 194 0.97 21.27 -1.14
N LYS A 195 1.72 20.29 -0.66
CA LYS A 195 1.42 19.59 0.58
C LYS A 195 2.67 19.45 1.45
N THR A 196 2.54 19.82 2.72
CA THR A 196 3.60 19.61 3.71
C THR A 196 3.18 18.55 4.70
N TYR A 197 4.09 17.66 5.04
CA TYR A 197 3.90 16.52 5.94
C TYR A 197 4.80 16.66 7.15
N THR A 198 4.22 16.53 8.34
CA THR A 198 4.96 16.43 9.60
C THR A 198 5.00 14.99 10.06
N LEU A 199 6.21 14.52 10.38
CA LEU A 199 6.49 13.16 10.80
C LEU A 199 6.75 13.09 12.31
N ASP A 200 6.40 11.98 12.94
CA ASP A 200 6.83 11.66 14.30
C ASP A 200 8.24 11.01 14.34
N ALA A 201 8.70 10.67 15.55
CA ALA A 201 10.00 10.03 15.76
C ALA A 201 10.13 8.66 15.07
N GLN A 202 9.01 7.99 14.77
CA GLN A 202 8.95 6.71 14.04
C GLN A 202 8.80 6.90 12.54
N LYS A 203 8.91 8.14 12.04
CA LYS A 203 8.74 8.53 10.63
C LYS A 203 7.34 8.25 10.08
N ARG A 204 6.31 8.34 10.94
CA ARG A 204 4.90 8.27 10.54
C ARG A 204 4.36 9.67 10.34
N VAL A 205 3.56 9.88 9.30
CA VAL A 205 2.90 11.18 9.06
C VAL A 205 1.80 11.39 10.10
N ILE A 206 1.97 12.38 10.97
CA ILE A 206 0.99 12.74 12.01
C ILE A 206 0.15 13.97 11.63
N LYS A 207 0.62 14.74 10.65
CA LYS A 207 -0.10 15.91 10.14
C LYS A 207 0.25 16.14 8.68
N SER A 208 -0.72 16.57 7.88
CA SER A 208 -0.44 17.18 6.58
C SER A 208 -1.22 18.48 6.38
N VAL A 209 -0.66 19.40 5.61
CA VAL A 209 -1.26 20.68 5.25
C VAL A 209 -1.28 20.79 3.74
N VAL A 210 -2.45 21.01 3.15
CA VAL A 210 -2.64 21.16 1.70
C VAL A 210 -2.99 22.61 1.39
N ASN A 211 -2.21 23.24 0.49
CA ASN A 211 -2.39 24.61 0.01
C ASN A 211 -2.66 25.63 1.14
N ASN A 212 -2.10 25.40 2.34
CA ASN A 212 -2.26 26.20 3.56
C ASN A 212 -3.70 26.33 4.12
N ASN A 213 -4.69 25.64 3.55
CA ASN A 213 -6.10 25.80 3.93
C ASN A 213 -6.73 24.54 4.53
N SER A 214 -6.22 23.36 4.16
CA SER A 214 -6.73 22.08 4.64
C SER A 214 -5.68 21.40 5.49
N VAL A 215 -6.02 21.12 6.74
CA VAL A 215 -5.17 20.40 7.69
C VAL A 215 -5.76 19.02 7.93
N TYR A 216 -4.92 18.00 7.77
CA TYR A 216 -5.23 16.64 8.15
C TYR A 216 -4.38 16.25 9.36
N GLU A 217 -4.99 15.61 10.35
CA GLU A 217 -4.31 15.04 11.51
C GLU A 217 -4.52 13.53 11.55
N TYR A 218 -3.49 12.81 11.96
CA TYR A 218 -3.46 11.34 11.93
C TYR A 218 -2.93 10.79 13.26
N GLN A 219 -3.53 9.70 13.72
CA GLN A 219 -3.06 8.97 14.89
C GLN A 219 -2.92 7.49 14.57
N TYR A 220 -1.94 6.85 15.20
CA TYR A 220 -1.62 5.44 14.98
C TYR A 220 -1.58 4.67 16.30
N ASP A 221 -1.84 3.37 16.20
CA ASP A 221 -1.56 2.43 17.28
C ASP A 221 -0.07 2.05 17.35
N ASP A 222 0.23 0.99 18.12
CA ASP A 222 1.53 0.33 18.22
C ASP A 222 1.56 -1.05 17.52
N LYS A 223 0.50 -1.43 16.80
CA LYS A 223 0.36 -2.77 16.18
C LYS A 223 0.77 -2.76 14.71
N LYS A 224 0.95 -3.96 14.15
CA LYS A 224 1.43 -4.12 12.77
C LYS A 224 0.34 -3.71 11.79
N ASN A 225 0.73 -2.94 10.77
CA ASN A 225 -0.14 -2.62 9.64
C ASN A 225 -0.05 -3.70 8.55
N ILE A 226 -1.20 -4.19 8.08
CA ILE A 226 -1.27 -5.23 7.06
C ILE A 226 -0.87 -4.73 5.66
N LEU A 227 -0.92 -3.42 5.42
CA LEU A 227 -0.51 -2.80 4.17
C LEU A 227 0.99 -2.45 4.14
N HIS A 228 1.65 -2.42 5.30
CA HIS A 228 3.08 -2.16 5.44
C HIS A 228 3.91 -3.43 5.21
N VAL A 229 3.91 -3.89 3.95
CA VAL A 229 4.59 -5.13 3.52
C VAL A 229 5.67 -4.86 2.50
N ALA A 230 6.78 -5.58 2.62
CA ALA A 230 7.99 -5.33 1.82
C ALA A 230 7.73 -5.21 0.31
N TRP A 231 6.95 -6.12 -0.29
CA TRP A 231 6.66 -6.04 -1.73
C TRP A 231 5.80 -4.82 -2.10
N SER A 232 4.85 -4.42 -1.24
CA SER A 232 3.99 -3.24 -1.45
C SER A 232 4.83 -1.97 -1.40
N LEU A 233 5.71 -1.83 -0.40
CA LEU A 233 6.60 -0.67 -0.29
C LEU A 233 7.56 -0.55 -1.49
N LYS A 234 7.95 -1.68 -2.09
CA LYS A 234 8.78 -1.70 -3.31
C LYS A 234 8.04 -1.26 -4.57
N ILE A 235 6.72 -1.40 -4.65
CA ILE A 235 5.93 -0.94 -5.82
C ILE A 235 5.27 0.43 -5.62
N PHE A 236 5.25 0.91 -4.38
CA PHE A 236 4.79 2.24 -3.98
C PHE A 236 5.95 2.99 -3.30
N PRO A 237 6.94 3.50 -4.05
CA PRO A 237 8.13 4.12 -3.45
C PRO A 237 7.82 5.44 -2.72
N ASP A 238 6.64 6.01 -2.94
CA ASP A 238 6.05 7.14 -2.23
C ASP A 238 5.33 6.75 -0.91
N TYR A 239 5.46 5.51 -0.43
CA TYR A 239 4.80 5.03 0.80
C TYR A 239 5.10 5.87 2.05
N PHE A 240 6.22 6.59 2.08
CA PHE A 240 6.66 7.40 3.22
C PHE A 240 5.74 8.60 3.50
N ILE A 241 4.80 8.91 2.60
CA ILE A 241 3.70 9.87 2.81
C ILE A 241 2.30 9.23 2.77
N ASP A 242 2.22 7.92 2.55
CA ASP A 242 0.96 7.17 2.51
C ASP A 242 0.54 6.75 3.92
N VAL A 243 -0.36 7.52 4.51
CA VAL A 243 -0.84 7.33 5.89
C VAL A 243 -1.47 5.96 6.14
N GLU A 244 -2.04 5.31 5.13
CA GLU A 244 -2.62 3.97 5.28
C GLU A 244 -1.57 2.86 5.19
N ARG A 245 -0.39 3.14 4.61
CA ARG A 245 0.74 2.20 4.48
C ARG A 245 1.86 2.46 5.47
N MET A 246 1.64 3.31 6.47
CA MET A 246 2.57 3.53 7.57
C MET A 246 2.80 2.25 8.38
N LYS A 247 3.91 2.19 9.13
CA LYS A 247 4.32 1.03 9.93
C LYS A 247 3.23 0.48 10.86
N ASN A 248 2.42 1.37 11.42
CA ASN A 248 1.35 1.07 12.38
C ASN A 248 -0.03 1.35 11.80
N ASN A 249 -1.08 0.80 12.42
CA ASN A 249 -2.42 1.00 11.92
C ASN A 249 -2.89 2.42 12.22
N LEU A 250 -3.50 3.05 11.22
CA LEU A 250 -4.17 4.34 11.36
C LEU A 250 -5.43 4.16 12.19
N VAL A 251 -5.50 4.79 13.37
CA VAL A 251 -6.67 4.67 14.27
C VAL A 251 -7.60 5.86 14.22
N HIS A 252 -7.10 7.02 13.77
CA HIS A 252 -7.90 8.24 13.69
C HIS A 252 -7.42 9.14 12.55
N THR A 253 -8.38 9.74 11.84
CA THR A 253 -8.12 10.87 10.94
C THR A 253 -9.06 12.01 11.25
N LYS A 254 -8.58 13.22 11.02
CA LYS A 254 -9.35 14.45 11.15
C LYS A 254 -9.00 15.41 10.03
N LEU A 255 -10.02 15.94 9.33
CA LEU A 255 -9.90 17.01 8.36
C LEU A 255 -10.45 18.31 8.92
N ILE A 256 -9.62 19.35 8.89
CA ILE A 256 -9.96 20.71 9.28
C ILE A 256 -9.78 21.60 8.05
N VAL A 257 -10.82 22.35 7.67
CA VAL A 257 -10.77 23.35 6.59
C VAL A 257 -11.25 24.67 7.15
N ASP A 258 -10.49 25.75 6.94
CA ASP A 258 -10.81 27.09 7.46
C ASP A 258 -11.19 27.10 8.95
N ASN A 259 -10.40 26.37 9.76
CA ASN A 259 -10.59 26.16 11.20
C ASN A 259 -11.90 25.46 11.62
N LYS A 260 -12.56 24.76 10.69
CA LYS A 260 -13.75 23.94 10.96
C LYS A 260 -13.46 22.47 10.73
N GLU A 261 -13.85 21.62 11.67
CA GLU A 261 -13.79 20.17 11.50
C GLU A 261 -14.83 19.73 10.48
N MET A 262 -14.35 19.19 9.36
CA MET A 262 -15.16 18.77 8.22
C MET A 262 -15.45 17.28 8.24
N GLU A 263 -14.46 16.48 8.65
CA GLU A 263 -14.54 15.02 8.63
C GLU A 263 -13.69 14.43 9.76
N THR A 264 -14.21 13.40 10.41
CA THR A 264 -13.44 12.53 11.30
C THR A 264 -13.68 11.07 10.95
N THR A 265 -12.61 10.28 10.95
CA THR A 265 -12.71 8.83 10.82
C THR A 265 -12.10 8.18 12.05
N GLN A 266 -12.83 7.24 12.65
CA GLN A 266 -12.33 6.37 13.71
C GLN A 266 -12.20 4.95 13.19
N TYR A 267 -11.08 4.30 13.49
CA TYR A 267 -10.86 2.90 13.19
C TYR A 267 -10.73 2.11 14.50
N ASN A 268 -11.63 1.15 14.68
CA ASN A 268 -11.68 0.28 15.85
C ASN A 268 -11.21 -1.12 15.47
N TYR A 269 -10.03 -1.49 15.94
CA TYR A 269 -9.37 -2.74 15.61
C TYR A 269 -9.57 -3.79 16.69
N GLN A 270 -9.72 -5.04 16.25
CA GLN A 270 -9.53 -6.24 17.06
C GLN A 270 -8.35 -7.00 16.46
N TYR A 271 -7.47 -7.53 17.31
CA TYR A 271 -6.21 -8.15 16.89
C TYR A 271 -6.16 -9.63 17.22
N HIS A 272 -5.46 -10.36 16.36
CA HIS A 272 -4.96 -11.69 16.66
C HIS A 272 -3.77 -11.61 17.62
N SER A 273 -3.42 -12.72 18.27
CA SER A 273 -2.30 -12.80 19.22
C SER A 273 -0.94 -12.48 18.60
N ASN A 274 -0.80 -12.61 17.28
CA ASN A 274 0.42 -12.27 16.52
C ASN A 274 0.53 -10.76 16.20
N GLY A 275 -0.42 -9.93 16.66
CA GLY A 275 -0.40 -8.48 16.51
C GLY A 275 -0.99 -7.96 15.19
N TYR A 276 -1.52 -8.83 14.33
CA TYR A 276 -2.23 -8.44 13.10
C TYR A 276 -3.73 -8.27 13.34
N PRO A 277 -4.41 -7.37 12.60
CA PRO A 277 -5.84 -7.15 12.76
C PRO A 277 -6.66 -8.35 12.25
N VAL A 278 -7.70 -8.73 12.99
CA VAL A 278 -8.72 -9.71 12.55
C VAL A 278 -10.04 -9.05 12.19
N ARG A 279 -10.30 -7.86 12.76
CA ARG A 279 -11.50 -7.09 12.47
C ARG A 279 -11.22 -5.61 12.62
N VAL A 280 -11.75 -4.81 11.71
CA VAL A 280 -11.65 -3.35 11.72
C VAL A 280 -13.04 -2.78 11.46
N VAL A 281 -13.50 -1.91 12.34
CA VAL A 281 -14.70 -1.10 12.11
C VAL A 281 -14.24 0.32 11.82
N LYS A 282 -14.54 0.82 10.64
CA LYS A 282 -14.28 2.20 10.24
C LYS A 282 -15.59 2.96 10.33
N ASP A 283 -15.61 3.99 11.18
CA ASP A 283 -16.74 4.90 11.34
C ASP A 283 -16.32 6.29 10.83
N LEU A 284 -16.96 6.74 9.77
CA LEU A 284 -16.72 8.01 9.11
C LEU A 284 -17.85 8.99 9.44
N LYS A 285 -17.52 10.13 10.02
CA LYS A 285 -18.46 11.20 10.35
C LYS A 285 -18.12 12.48 9.58
N ARG A 286 -19.08 13.00 8.82
CA ARG A 286 -18.96 14.27 8.09
C ARG A 286 -19.75 15.38 8.80
N HIS A 287 -19.29 16.62 8.68
CA HIS A 287 -19.83 17.80 9.39
C HIS A 287 -21.35 18.00 9.24
N ASN A 288 -21.92 17.61 8.11
CA ASN A 288 -23.34 17.80 7.79
C ASN A 288 -24.15 16.49 7.73
N GLU A 289 -23.61 15.38 8.22
CA GLU A 289 -24.28 14.08 8.21
C GLU A 289 -24.66 13.65 9.63
N SER A 290 -25.91 13.23 9.80
CA SER A 290 -26.46 12.88 11.11
C SER A 290 -26.04 11.48 11.59
N SER A 291 -25.62 10.61 10.68
CA SER A 291 -25.20 9.24 10.98
C SER A 291 -23.85 8.96 10.34
N PRO A 292 -22.93 8.28 11.04
CA PRO A 292 -21.66 7.89 10.46
C PRO A 292 -21.86 6.82 9.39
N GLU A 293 -21.00 6.84 8.36
CA GLU A 293 -20.84 5.72 7.45
C GLU A 293 -19.93 4.67 8.11
N THR A 294 -20.46 3.47 8.29
CA THR A 294 -19.72 2.35 8.88
C THR A 294 -19.33 1.34 7.82
N SER A 295 -18.07 0.93 7.83
CA SER A 295 -17.60 -0.26 7.10
C SER A 295 -16.88 -1.22 8.03
N ILE A 296 -16.99 -2.51 7.75
CA ILE A 296 -16.36 -3.56 8.54
C ILE A 296 -15.44 -4.35 7.62
N THR A 297 -14.20 -4.56 8.03
CA THR A 297 -13.26 -5.47 7.36
C THR A 297 -12.86 -6.57 8.32
N GLU A 298 -12.93 -7.82 7.86
CA GLU A 298 -12.56 -9.02 8.60
C GLU A 298 -11.44 -9.77 7.87
N TYR A 299 -10.47 -10.26 8.64
CA TYR A 299 -9.28 -10.93 8.13
C TYR A 299 -9.18 -12.34 8.72
N THR A 300 -8.93 -13.31 7.85
CA THR A 300 -8.67 -14.71 8.20
C THR A 300 -7.28 -15.09 7.70
N TYR A 301 -6.42 -15.58 8.59
CA TYR A 301 -5.03 -15.96 8.32
C TYR A 301 -4.84 -17.47 8.15
#